data_AF-A0A292SWC8-F1
#
_entry.id   AF-A0A292SWC8-F1
#
_cell.length_a   1.000
_cell.length_b   1.000
_cell.length_c   1.000
_cell.angle_alpha   90.00
_cell.angle_beta   90.00
_cell.angle_gamma   90.00
#
_symmetry.space_group_name_H-M   'P 1'
#
loop_
_entity.id
_entity.type
_entity.pdbx_description
1 polymer ?
#
loop_
_entity_poly.entity_id
_entity_poly.type
_entity_poly.pdbx_seq_one_letter_code
_entity_poly.pdbx_strand_id
1 'polypeptide(L)'
;MAYANTLCAQIFQKLSKKMNFNFLFPPFIRIYNKTSLIEKNSASNFCIHDSKAILIDDNPFPGRSIFFENIINLKYINEKTEESFIQKYTSSPHFLAPFIHEWLHSIQLDFIYNNYGYGGKCAYLTEQYPDKSCKPTGFEIIASLQNKKLSLKENMLVYDILGKYATLPYNQYLEIFSETWTKFICDSLSGTQIVKNPIELLKETPKEFQNIVRKICSFK
;
A
#
# COMPACT_ATOMS: atom_id res chain seq x y z
N MET A 1 17.01 -5.63 -3.85
CA MET A 1 15.94 -4.66 -3.49
C MET A 1 15.55 -3.75 -4.66
N ALA A 2 16.47 -2.96 -5.24
CA ALA A 2 16.19 -2.15 -6.43
C ALA A 2 15.54 -2.97 -7.57
N TYR A 3 16.02 -4.19 -7.81
CA TYR A 3 15.43 -5.13 -8.76
C TYR A 3 13.94 -5.44 -8.50
N ALA A 4 13.53 -5.67 -7.24
CA ALA A 4 12.13 -5.92 -6.91
C ALA A 4 11.26 -4.69 -7.16
N ASN A 5 11.75 -3.49 -6.83
CA ASN A 5 11.05 -2.25 -7.16
C ASN A 5 10.88 -2.07 -8.68
N THR A 6 11.90 -2.39 -9.48
CA THR A 6 11.80 -2.37 -10.95
C THR A 6 10.75 -3.35 -11.44
N LEU A 7 10.70 -4.56 -10.89
CA LEU A 7 9.68 -5.56 -11.24
C LEU A 7 8.26 -5.08 -10.90
N CYS A 8 8.06 -4.51 -9.71
CA CYS A 8 6.77 -3.93 -9.33
C CYS A 8 6.36 -2.81 -10.30
N ALA A 9 7.26 -1.87 -10.63
CA ALA A 9 6.97 -0.82 -11.60
C ALA A 9 6.51 -1.38 -12.95
N GLN A 10 7.17 -2.43 -13.45
CA GLN A 10 6.79 -3.11 -14.69
C GLN A 10 5.42 -3.80 -14.58
N ILE A 11 5.12 -4.45 -13.45
CA ILE A 11 3.82 -5.07 -13.18
C ILE A 11 2.72 -4.01 -13.20
N PHE A 12 2.87 -2.92 -12.45
CA PHE A 12 1.90 -1.83 -12.42
C PHE A 12 1.73 -1.17 -13.78
N GLN A 13 2.79 -1.00 -14.57
CA GLN A 13 2.69 -0.48 -15.95
C GLN A 13 1.94 -1.41 -16.89
N LYS A 14 2.11 -2.72 -16.76
CA LYS A 14 1.35 -3.69 -17.55
C LYS A 14 -0.12 -3.70 -17.12
N LEU A 15 -0.40 -3.63 -15.82
CA LEU A 15 -1.77 -3.54 -15.29
C LEU A 15 -2.46 -2.26 -15.75
N SER A 16 -1.78 -1.11 -15.69
CA SER A 16 -2.31 0.19 -16.12
C SER A 16 -2.80 0.15 -17.57
N LYS A 17 -1.99 -0.43 -18.46
CA LYS A 17 -2.32 -0.62 -19.88
C LYS A 17 -3.49 -1.58 -20.07
N LYS A 18 -3.51 -2.71 -19.36
CA LYS A 18 -4.60 -3.70 -19.43
C LYS A 18 -5.93 -3.16 -18.91
N MET A 19 -5.90 -2.29 -17.90
CA MET A 19 -7.08 -1.75 -17.22
C MET A 19 -7.52 -0.39 -17.77
N ASN A 20 -6.85 0.14 -18.80
CA ASN A 20 -7.05 1.48 -19.36
C ASN A 20 -7.10 2.58 -18.29
N PHE A 21 -6.23 2.46 -17.29
CA PHE A 21 -6.10 3.42 -16.20
C PHE A 21 -4.67 3.95 -16.17
N ASN A 22 -4.51 5.27 -16.18
CA ASN A 22 -3.19 5.89 -16.06
C ASN A 22 -2.86 6.07 -14.58
N PHE A 23 -1.91 5.28 -14.08
CA PHE A 23 -1.22 5.61 -12.84
C PHE A 23 -0.16 6.68 -13.16
N LEU A 24 -0.28 7.85 -12.54
CA LEU A 24 0.91 8.64 -12.26
C LEU A 24 1.71 7.82 -11.25
N PHE A 25 2.77 7.16 -11.71
CA PHE A 25 3.62 6.38 -10.81
C PHE A 25 4.12 7.33 -9.72
N PRO A 26 3.99 6.97 -8.42
CA PRO A 26 4.70 7.70 -7.40
C PRO A 26 6.20 7.68 -7.75
N PRO A 27 6.94 8.77 -7.45
CA PRO A 27 8.34 8.93 -7.85
C PRO A 27 9.23 7.96 -7.05
N PHE A 28 9.23 6.69 -7.45
CA PHE A 28 10.02 5.58 -6.91
C PHE A 28 9.88 5.38 -5.39
N ILE A 29 9.53 4.17 -4.99
CA ILE A 29 9.81 3.71 -3.63
C ILE A 29 11.32 3.82 -3.38
N ARG A 30 11.69 4.59 -2.36
CA ARG A 30 13.07 4.81 -1.94
C ARG A 30 13.39 3.99 -0.71
N ILE A 31 14.54 3.34 -0.74
CA ILE A 31 15.14 2.59 0.38
C ILE A 31 16.27 3.44 0.92
N TYR A 32 16.37 3.56 2.24
CA TYR A 32 17.46 4.33 2.83
C TYR A 32 18.11 3.62 4.01
N ASN A 33 19.30 4.12 4.35
CA ASN A 33 20.08 3.66 5.47
C ASN A 33 19.45 4.13 6.80
N LYS A 34 19.49 3.31 7.84
CA LYS A 34 18.97 3.69 9.17
C LYS A 34 19.73 4.84 9.81
N THR A 35 21.00 5.03 9.48
CA THR A 35 21.75 6.20 9.95
C THR A 35 21.13 7.50 9.43
N SER A 36 20.45 7.45 8.29
CA SER A 36 19.69 8.57 7.74
C SER A 36 18.32 8.72 8.38
N LEU A 37 17.82 7.75 9.17
CA LEU A 37 16.48 7.77 9.76
C LEU A 37 16.40 8.57 11.06
N ILE A 38 15.37 9.43 11.20
CA ILE A 38 15.04 10.10 12.47
C ILE A 38 14.69 9.06 13.56
N GLU A 39 13.88 8.06 13.20
CA GLU A 39 13.55 6.96 14.11
C GLU A 39 14.22 5.66 13.67
N LYS A 40 15.29 5.30 14.38
CA LYS A 40 16.09 4.11 14.07
C LYS A 40 15.33 2.80 14.29
N ASN A 41 14.29 2.78 15.13
CA ASN A 41 13.53 1.57 15.45
C ASN A 41 12.44 1.24 14.42
N SER A 42 12.12 2.15 13.50
CA SER A 42 11.12 1.94 12.44
C SER A 42 11.73 1.38 11.14
N ALA A 43 13.02 1.03 11.14
CA ALA A 43 13.78 0.54 9.99
C ALA A 43 13.36 -0.84 9.42
N SER A 44 12.35 -1.46 10.03
CA SER A 44 11.67 -2.67 9.54
C SER A 44 10.29 -2.39 8.95
N ASN A 45 9.82 -1.14 9.02
CA ASN A 45 8.45 -0.80 8.64
C ASN A 45 8.41 -0.38 7.18
N PHE A 46 7.59 -1.10 6.43
CA PHE A 46 7.30 -0.80 5.05
C PHE A 46 6.51 0.52 4.90
N CYS A 47 5.78 0.97 5.92
CA CYS A 47 4.90 2.14 5.88
C CYS A 47 5.24 3.19 6.96
N ILE A 48 5.32 4.47 6.57
CA ILE A 48 5.45 5.61 7.47
C ILE A 48 4.34 6.63 7.17
N HIS A 49 3.71 7.15 8.22
CA HIS A 49 2.62 8.12 8.15
C HIS A 49 3.01 9.40 7.42
N ASP A 50 2.09 9.99 6.65
CA ASP A 50 2.32 11.15 5.77
C ASP A 50 2.84 12.42 6.45
N SER A 51 2.60 12.54 7.75
CA SER A 51 3.02 13.68 8.57
C SER A 51 4.37 13.49 9.26
N LYS A 52 5.01 12.33 9.11
CA LYS A 52 6.20 11.99 9.89
C LYS A 52 7.44 12.29 9.07
N ALA A 53 8.29 13.16 9.60
CA ALA A 53 9.63 13.34 9.07
C ALA A 53 10.43 12.05 9.31
N ILE A 54 11.18 11.64 8.29
CA ILE A 54 11.83 10.34 8.26
C ILE A 54 13.35 10.44 8.17
N LEU A 55 13.91 11.54 7.66
CA LEU A 55 15.35 11.69 7.44
C LEU A 55 15.97 12.79 8.30
N ILE A 56 17.21 12.58 8.76
CA ILE A 56 17.95 13.49 9.66
C ILE A 56 18.38 14.78 8.94
N ASP A 57 18.80 14.72 7.66
CA ASP A 57 19.48 15.84 6.98
C ASP A 57 18.94 16.19 5.57
N ASP A 58 17.94 15.46 5.06
CA ASP A 58 17.25 15.82 3.81
C ASP A 58 16.00 16.65 4.14
N ASN A 59 15.62 17.59 3.26
CA ASN A 59 14.27 18.20 3.28
C ASN A 59 13.26 17.10 3.57
N PRO A 60 12.36 17.26 4.56
CA PRO A 60 11.52 16.17 5.03
C PRO A 60 10.75 15.62 3.84
N PHE A 61 11.17 14.46 3.32
CA PHE A 61 10.42 13.75 2.30
C PHE A 61 9.09 13.40 2.97
N PRO A 62 7.98 13.99 2.54
CA PRO A 62 6.71 13.61 3.11
C PRO A 62 6.35 12.21 2.64
N GLY A 63 5.38 11.61 3.34
CA GLY A 63 5.01 10.19 3.23
C GLY A 63 5.02 9.62 1.83
N ARG A 64 5.27 8.30 1.75
CA ARG A 64 5.48 7.40 0.57
C ARG A 64 6.86 6.71 0.51
N SER A 65 7.62 6.71 1.60
CA SER A 65 8.94 6.06 1.65
C SER A 65 8.87 4.67 2.30
N ILE A 66 9.67 3.71 1.82
CA ILE A 66 9.76 2.35 2.39
C ILE A 66 11.20 2.05 2.82
N PHE A 67 11.46 1.75 4.09
CA PHE A 67 12.82 1.50 4.59
C PHE A 67 13.11 0.03 4.92
N PHE A 68 14.28 -0.45 4.47
CA PHE A 68 14.88 -1.72 4.90
C PHE A 68 16.36 -1.54 5.21
N GLU A 69 16.72 -1.72 6.47
CA GLU A 69 18.12 -1.81 6.88
C GLU A 69 18.56 -3.26 7.14
N ASN A 70 17.66 -4.14 7.59
CA ASN A 70 18.01 -5.49 8.06
C ASN A 70 17.77 -6.61 7.03
N ILE A 71 17.34 -6.26 5.81
CA ILE A 71 17.09 -7.24 4.76
C ILE A 71 18.34 -7.41 3.92
N ILE A 72 18.97 -8.57 4.08
CA ILE A 72 20.27 -8.89 3.48
C ILE A 72 20.12 -9.14 1.97
N ASN A 73 19.03 -9.79 1.54
CA ASN A 73 18.77 -10.13 0.14
C ASN A 73 17.31 -10.54 -0.11
N LEU A 74 16.94 -10.79 -1.37
CA LEU A 74 15.60 -11.23 -1.77
C LEU A 74 15.22 -12.62 -1.23
N LYS A 75 16.19 -13.49 -0.97
CA LYS A 75 15.94 -14.81 -0.39
C LYS A 75 15.40 -14.67 1.04
N TYR A 76 16.02 -13.80 1.85
CA TYR A 76 15.54 -13.49 3.19
C TYR A 76 14.11 -12.92 3.18
N ILE A 77 13.78 -12.02 2.24
CA ILE A 77 12.40 -11.54 2.07
C ILE A 77 11.46 -12.70 1.76
N ASN A 78 11.82 -13.53 0.79
CA ASN A 78 10.99 -14.64 0.38
C ASN A 78 10.69 -15.55 1.57
N GLU A 79 11.71 -15.92 2.36
CA GLU A 79 11.57 -16.72 3.58
C GLU A 79 10.62 -16.04 4.59
N LYS A 80 10.77 -14.73 4.84
CA LYS A 80 9.90 -14.01 5.78
C LYS A 80 8.47 -13.82 5.27
N THR A 81 8.29 -13.60 3.98
CA THR A 81 6.96 -13.50 3.37
C THR A 81 6.26 -14.85 3.41
N GLU A 82 6.99 -15.95 3.15
CA GLU A 82 6.46 -17.30 3.25
C GLU A 82 6.10 -17.67 4.69
N GLU A 83 6.98 -17.42 5.67
CA GLU A 83 6.69 -17.60 7.10
C GLU A 83 5.42 -16.82 7.53
N SER A 84 5.33 -15.55 7.14
CA SER A 84 4.19 -14.67 7.43
C SER A 84 2.89 -15.21 6.83
N PHE A 85 2.94 -15.69 5.60
CA PHE A 85 1.79 -16.29 4.92
C PHE A 85 1.33 -17.59 5.61
N ILE A 86 2.26 -18.49 5.96
CA ILE A 86 1.98 -19.75 6.68
C ILE A 86 1.30 -19.45 8.02
N GLN A 87 1.73 -18.41 8.72
CA GLN A 87 1.14 -17.96 9.98
C GLN A 87 -0.18 -17.19 9.80
N LYS A 88 -0.70 -17.11 8.56
CA LYS A 88 -1.91 -16.36 8.19
C LYS A 88 -1.82 -14.88 8.61
N TYR A 89 -0.61 -14.32 8.63
CA TYR A 89 -0.39 -12.92 8.95
C TYR A 89 -0.63 -12.03 7.72
N THR A 90 -0.11 -12.44 6.56
CA THR A 90 -0.31 -11.78 5.25
C THR A 90 -1.09 -12.64 4.27
N SER A 91 -1.56 -12.05 3.18
CA SER A 91 -2.46 -12.67 2.19
C SER A 91 -1.75 -13.45 1.07
N SER A 92 -0.44 -13.27 0.91
CA SER A 92 0.34 -13.85 -0.18
C SER A 92 1.74 -14.29 0.27
N PRO A 93 2.23 -15.45 -0.20
CA PRO A 93 3.61 -15.88 0.00
C PRO A 93 4.58 -15.31 -1.04
N HIS A 94 4.09 -14.57 -2.04
CA HIS A 94 4.91 -14.12 -3.16
C HIS A 94 5.97 -13.11 -2.70
N PHE A 95 7.24 -13.29 -3.06
CA PHE A 95 8.33 -12.40 -2.59
C PHE A 95 8.17 -10.91 -2.95
N LEU A 96 7.36 -10.59 -3.97
CA LEU A 96 6.99 -9.20 -4.32
C LEU A 96 5.84 -8.63 -3.49
N ALA A 97 5.09 -9.44 -2.75
CA ALA A 97 3.94 -9.01 -1.96
C ALA A 97 4.22 -7.78 -1.08
N PRO A 98 5.30 -7.74 -0.27
CA PRO A 98 5.53 -6.56 0.58
C PRO A 98 5.90 -5.31 -0.23
N PHE A 99 6.44 -5.45 -1.45
CA PHE A 99 6.68 -4.31 -2.32
C PHE A 99 5.39 -3.82 -2.97
N ILE A 100 4.59 -4.74 -3.53
CA ILE A 100 3.30 -4.45 -4.18
C ILE A 100 2.37 -3.75 -3.19
N HIS A 101 2.34 -4.21 -1.94
CA HIS A 101 1.53 -3.63 -0.86
C HIS A 101 1.77 -2.14 -0.67
N GLU A 102 3.03 -1.74 -0.61
CA GLU A 102 3.37 -0.35 -0.37
C GLU A 102 3.29 0.52 -1.63
N TRP A 103 3.49 -0.08 -2.80
CA TRP A 103 3.12 0.57 -4.06
C TRP A 103 1.63 0.94 -4.03
N LEU A 104 0.77 0.05 -3.52
CA LEU A 104 -0.67 0.30 -3.43
C LEU A 104 -1.02 1.39 -2.41
N HIS A 105 -0.35 1.42 -1.25
CA HIS A 105 -0.48 2.55 -0.32
C HIS A 105 -0.13 3.88 -0.99
N SER A 106 1.00 3.92 -1.69
CA SER A 106 1.45 5.12 -2.40
C SER A 106 0.48 5.54 -3.50
N ILE A 107 -0.03 4.57 -4.29
CA ILE A 107 -1.02 4.80 -5.34
C ILE A 107 -2.33 5.32 -4.75
N GLN A 108 -2.79 4.79 -3.61
CA GLN A 108 -4.02 5.22 -2.97
C GLN A 108 -3.91 6.67 -2.47
N LEU A 109 -2.79 7.02 -1.82
CA LEU A 109 -2.50 8.38 -1.39
C LEU A 109 -2.43 9.34 -2.57
N ASP A 110 -1.73 8.93 -3.64
CA ASP A 110 -1.66 9.70 -4.89
C ASP A 110 -3.03 9.93 -5.48
N PHE A 111 -3.85 8.90 -5.54
CA PHE A 111 -5.19 9.02 -6.06
C PHE A 111 -6.00 10.04 -5.27
N ILE A 112 -5.97 9.96 -3.93
CA ILE A 112 -6.73 10.86 -3.08
C ILE A 112 -6.22 12.30 -3.20
N TYR A 113 -4.91 12.55 -3.07
CA TYR A 113 -4.37 13.90 -3.12
C TYR A 113 -4.47 14.53 -4.52
N ASN A 114 -4.30 13.76 -5.59
CA ASN A 114 -4.51 14.26 -6.95
C ASN A 114 -5.97 14.61 -7.21
N ASN A 115 -6.95 13.94 -6.58
CA ASN A 115 -8.37 14.25 -6.80
C ASN A 115 -8.88 15.36 -5.87
N TYR A 116 -8.35 15.46 -4.65
CA TYR A 116 -8.92 16.30 -3.58
C TYR A 116 -7.98 17.38 -3.03
N GLY A 117 -6.78 17.54 -3.61
CA GLY A 117 -5.72 18.38 -3.04
C GLY A 117 -5.20 17.83 -1.71
N TYR A 118 -4.03 18.29 -1.27
CA TYR A 118 -3.50 17.84 0.02
C TYR A 118 -4.28 18.44 1.20
N GLY A 119 -4.30 19.77 1.35
CA GLY A 119 -5.07 20.45 2.40
C GLY A 119 -4.50 20.32 3.84
N GLY A 120 -3.30 19.77 4.01
CA GLY A 120 -2.57 19.72 5.28
C GLY A 120 -1.49 20.80 5.42
N LYS A 121 -0.59 20.65 6.40
CA LYS A 121 0.45 21.65 6.74
C LYS A 121 1.84 21.38 6.13
N CYS A 122 2.07 20.21 5.53
CA CYS A 122 3.33 19.90 4.87
C CYS A 122 3.51 20.74 3.60
N ALA A 123 4.52 21.63 3.59
CA ALA A 123 4.79 22.52 2.45
C ALA A 123 5.05 21.76 1.14
N TYR A 124 5.83 20.69 1.17
CA TYR A 124 6.11 19.88 -0.02
C TYR A 124 4.83 19.21 -0.57
N LEU A 125 3.98 18.61 0.28
CA LEU A 125 2.74 18.00 -0.19
C LEU A 125 1.75 19.04 -0.71
N THR A 126 1.76 20.25 -0.15
CA THR A 126 0.98 21.38 -0.68
C THR A 126 1.48 21.82 -2.05
N GLU A 127 2.79 21.85 -2.28
CA GLU A 127 3.38 22.15 -3.59
C GLU A 127 3.06 21.04 -4.62
N GLN A 128 3.21 19.78 -4.22
CA GLN A 128 2.97 18.63 -5.10
C GLN A 128 1.47 18.40 -5.40
N TYR A 129 0.59 18.65 -4.41
CA TYR A 129 -0.86 18.50 -4.52
C TYR A 129 -1.55 19.79 -4.08
N PRO A 130 -1.57 20.82 -4.97
CA PRO A 130 -2.20 22.08 -4.68
C PRO A 130 -3.65 21.90 -4.20
N ASP A 131 -4.07 22.75 -3.26
CA ASP A 131 -5.46 22.77 -2.80
C ASP A 131 -6.39 22.99 -4.00
N LYS A 132 -7.42 22.16 -4.10
CA LYS A 132 -8.43 22.21 -5.16
C LYS A 132 -9.70 22.93 -4.71
N SER A 133 -9.70 23.54 -3.52
CA SER A 133 -10.88 24.15 -2.88
C SER A 133 -12.06 23.18 -2.73
N CYS A 134 -11.81 21.88 -2.83
CA CYS A 134 -12.80 20.84 -2.64
C CYS A 134 -12.81 20.39 -1.17
N LYS A 135 -14.01 20.21 -0.62
CA LYS A 135 -14.21 19.66 0.71
C LYS A 135 -14.96 18.34 0.64
N PRO A 136 -14.52 17.29 1.36
CA PRO A 136 -13.28 17.24 2.17
C PRO A 136 -12.00 17.27 1.30
N THR A 137 -10.93 17.84 1.85
CA THR A 137 -9.57 17.78 1.29
C THR A 137 -9.01 16.36 1.39
N GLY A 138 -7.96 16.06 0.63
CA GLY A 138 -7.30 14.75 0.70
C GLY A 138 -6.78 14.41 2.11
N PHE A 139 -6.20 15.37 2.83
CA PHE A 139 -5.77 15.19 4.22
C PHE A 139 -6.94 14.83 5.14
N GLU A 140 -8.09 15.50 5.01
CA GLU A 140 -9.30 15.18 5.78
C GLU A 140 -9.87 13.80 5.42
N ILE A 141 -9.82 13.39 4.15
CA ILE A 141 -10.22 12.05 3.70
C ILE A 141 -9.32 10.99 4.33
N ILE A 142 -7.99 11.13 4.22
CA ILE A 142 -7.04 10.17 4.82
C ILE A 142 -7.26 10.07 6.33
N ALA A 143 -7.36 11.20 7.03
CA ALA A 143 -7.65 11.21 8.46
C ALA A 143 -8.97 10.49 8.80
N SER A 144 -10.01 10.63 7.98
CA SER A 144 -11.25 9.88 8.15
C SER A 144 -11.04 8.37 7.97
N LEU A 145 -10.35 7.95 6.90
CA LEU A 145 -10.11 6.55 6.58
C LEU A 145 -9.28 5.83 7.66
N GLN A 146 -8.29 6.51 8.23
CA GLN A 146 -7.44 5.96 9.29
C GLN A 146 -8.21 5.59 10.56
N ASN A 147 -9.34 6.25 10.80
CA ASN A 147 -10.21 6.02 11.95
C ASN A 147 -11.34 5.02 11.66
N LYS A 148 -11.59 4.66 10.40
CA LYS A 148 -12.64 3.70 10.05
C LYS A 148 -12.21 2.28 10.40
N LYS A 149 -13.17 1.52 10.92
CA LYS A 149 -13.00 0.12 11.32
C LYS A 149 -14.13 -0.74 10.75
N LEU A 150 -13.84 -2.01 10.58
CA LEU A 150 -14.83 -3.01 10.23
C LEU A 150 -15.56 -3.54 11.47
N SER A 151 -16.78 -4.03 11.27
CA SER A 151 -17.49 -4.83 12.27
C SER A 151 -16.77 -6.16 12.51
N LEU A 152 -17.09 -6.82 13.63
CA LEU A 152 -16.52 -8.14 13.95
C LEU A 152 -16.74 -9.17 12.82
N LYS A 153 -17.95 -9.20 12.25
CA LYS A 153 -18.29 -10.11 11.15
C LYS A 153 -17.49 -9.83 9.89
N GLU A 154 -17.35 -8.54 9.52
CA GLU A 154 -16.52 -8.14 8.39
C GLU A 154 -15.03 -8.49 8.64
N ASN A 155 -14.54 -8.32 9.88
CA ASN A 155 -13.16 -8.67 10.25
C ASN A 155 -12.87 -10.16 10.15
N MET A 156 -13.81 -11.03 10.54
CA MET A 156 -13.64 -12.47 10.39
C MET A 156 -13.48 -12.86 8.91
N LEU A 157 -14.29 -12.27 8.03
CA LEU A 157 -14.19 -12.52 6.59
C LEU A 157 -12.89 -11.96 6.00
N VAL A 158 -12.47 -10.77 6.42
CA VAL A 158 -11.18 -10.19 6.02
C VAL A 158 -10.01 -11.05 6.51
N TYR A 159 -10.05 -11.54 7.75
CA TYR A 159 -9.03 -12.45 8.28
C TYR A 159 -8.88 -13.70 7.42
N ASP A 160 -10.00 -14.29 7.00
CA ASP A 160 -9.99 -15.52 6.23
C ASP A 160 -9.41 -15.38 4.84
N ILE A 161 -9.57 -14.20 4.22
CA ILE A 161 -9.12 -13.96 2.85
C ILE A 161 -7.74 -13.28 2.80
N LEU A 162 -7.48 -12.35 3.71
CA LEU A 162 -6.31 -11.46 3.69
C LEU A 162 -5.33 -11.69 4.84
N GLY A 163 -5.70 -12.44 5.87
CA GLY A 163 -4.87 -12.67 7.04
C GLY A 163 -4.97 -11.60 8.12
N LYS A 164 -4.19 -11.78 9.18
CA LYS A 164 -4.24 -10.98 10.42
C LYS A 164 -3.91 -9.51 10.20
N TYR A 165 -2.98 -9.19 9.31
CA TYR A 165 -2.47 -7.82 9.15
C TYR A 165 -3.59 -6.84 8.77
N ALA A 166 -4.46 -7.22 7.84
CA ALA A 166 -5.61 -6.42 7.41
C ALA A 166 -6.73 -6.27 8.48
N THR A 167 -6.64 -6.99 9.60
CA THR A 167 -7.61 -6.90 10.72
C THR A 167 -7.16 -5.98 11.85
N LEU A 168 -5.92 -5.46 11.77
CA LEU A 168 -5.42 -4.56 12.80
C LEU A 168 -6.22 -3.25 12.80
N PRO A 169 -6.52 -2.69 13.98
CA PRO A 169 -7.45 -1.56 14.10
C PRO A 169 -6.88 -0.22 13.64
N TYR A 170 -5.57 -0.12 13.42
CA TYR A 170 -4.90 1.09 12.98
C TYR A 170 -4.81 1.09 11.45
N ASN A 171 -5.22 2.20 10.81
CA ASN A 171 -5.22 2.36 9.34
C ASN A 171 -6.00 1.26 8.60
N GLN A 172 -6.97 0.64 9.25
CA GLN A 172 -7.56 -0.61 8.78
C GLN A 172 -8.09 -0.55 7.34
N TYR A 173 -8.77 0.54 6.95
CA TYR A 173 -9.29 0.68 5.58
C TYR A 173 -8.18 0.78 4.53
N LEU A 174 -7.08 1.45 4.86
CA LEU A 174 -5.92 1.58 3.98
C LEU A 174 -5.21 0.22 3.86
N GLU A 175 -5.03 -0.49 4.98
CA GLU A 175 -4.41 -1.82 4.95
C GLU A 175 -5.26 -2.85 4.21
N ILE A 176 -6.59 -2.84 4.37
CA ILE A 176 -7.44 -3.75 3.59
C ILE A 176 -7.38 -3.41 2.10
N PHE A 177 -7.37 -2.12 1.72
CA PHE A 177 -7.19 -1.75 0.32
C PHE A 177 -5.90 -2.34 -0.26
N SER A 178 -4.78 -2.05 0.40
CA SER A 178 -3.46 -2.49 -0.06
C SER A 178 -3.33 -4.01 -0.03
N GLU A 179 -3.74 -4.68 1.04
CA GLU A 179 -3.63 -6.14 1.17
C GLU A 179 -4.54 -6.87 0.17
N THR A 180 -5.74 -6.35 -0.09
CA THR A 180 -6.68 -6.89 -1.10
C THR A 180 -6.01 -6.91 -2.47
N TRP A 181 -5.48 -5.78 -2.91
CA TRP A 181 -4.88 -5.70 -4.24
C TRP A 181 -3.51 -6.38 -4.28
N THR A 182 -2.75 -6.41 -3.19
CA THR A 182 -1.54 -7.24 -3.06
C THR A 182 -1.85 -8.69 -3.33
N LYS A 183 -2.87 -9.24 -2.66
CA LYS A 183 -3.33 -10.61 -2.86
C LYS A 183 -3.62 -10.89 -4.32
N PHE A 184 -4.55 -10.16 -4.92
CA PHE A 184 -5.02 -10.48 -6.26
C PHE A 184 -4.00 -10.17 -7.36
N ILE A 185 -3.15 -9.15 -7.17
CA ILE A 185 -2.02 -8.93 -8.07
C ILE A 185 -1.08 -10.12 -7.96
N CYS A 186 -0.66 -10.54 -6.77
CA CYS A 186 0.25 -11.68 -6.60
C CYS A 186 -0.34 -12.99 -7.15
N ASP A 187 -1.63 -13.26 -6.89
CA ASP A 187 -2.35 -14.45 -7.40
C ASP A 187 -2.51 -14.42 -8.94
N SER A 188 -2.33 -13.24 -9.55
CA SER A 188 -2.33 -13.07 -11.01
C SER A 188 -0.96 -13.31 -11.66
N LEU A 189 0.10 -13.52 -10.87
CA LEU A 189 1.47 -13.69 -11.37
C LEU A 189 1.88 -15.15 -11.53
N SER A 190 2.65 -15.43 -12.57
CA SER A 190 3.52 -16.61 -12.68
C SER A 190 4.96 -16.11 -12.73
N GLY A 191 5.70 -16.30 -11.64
CA GLY A 191 6.93 -15.54 -11.41
C GLY A 191 6.61 -14.05 -11.37
N THR A 192 7.10 -13.28 -12.34
CA THR A 192 6.83 -11.83 -12.45
C THR A 192 5.88 -11.46 -13.60
N GLN A 193 5.36 -12.47 -14.33
CA GLN A 193 4.48 -12.26 -15.48
C GLN A 193 3.01 -12.32 -15.08
N ILE A 194 2.23 -11.34 -15.53
CA ILE A 194 0.78 -11.28 -15.29
C ILE A 194 0.07 -12.26 -16.24
N VAL A 195 -0.43 -13.35 -15.68
CA VAL A 195 -1.11 -14.44 -16.40
C VAL A 195 -2.62 -14.45 -16.21
N LYS A 196 -3.15 -13.75 -15.21
CA LYS A 196 -4.60 -13.59 -14.97
C LYS A 196 -4.97 -12.12 -14.75
N ASN A 197 -6.26 -11.81 -14.75
CA ASN A 197 -6.77 -10.49 -14.40
C ASN A 197 -7.08 -10.44 -12.89
N PRO A 198 -6.45 -9.54 -12.10
CA PRO A 198 -6.70 -9.44 -10.66
C PRO A 198 -8.17 -9.09 -10.33
N ILE A 199 -8.88 -8.39 -11.21
CA ILE A 199 -10.31 -8.09 -11.00
C ILE A 199 -11.18 -9.34 -11.15
N GLU A 200 -10.82 -10.26 -12.05
CA GLU A 200 -11.56 -11.51 -12.22
C GLU A 200 -11.39 -12.39 -10.97
N LEU A 201 -10.17 -12.46 -10.43
CA LEU A 201 -9.90 -13.15 -9.17
C LEU A 201 -10.70 -12.55 -7.99
N LEU A 202 -10.81 -11.23 -7.91
CA LEU A 202 -11.66 -10.58 -6.91
C LEU A 202 -13.14 -10.98 -7.07
N LYS A 203 -13.65 -11.11 -8.30
CA LYS A 203 -15.05 -11.50 -8.56
C LYS A 203 -15.38 -12.94 -8.16
N GLU A 204 -14.37 -13.80 -8.02
CA GLU A 204 -14.51 -15.19 -7.56
C GLU A 204 -14.65 -15.29 -6.04
N THR A 205 -14.38 -14.21 -5.29
CA THR A 205 -14.50 -14.21 -3.82
C THR A 205 -15.95 -14.07 -3.33
N PRO A 206 -16.24 -14.39 -2.05
CA PRO A 206 -17.57 -14.19 -1.46
C PRO A 206 -18.10 -12.79 -1.69
N LYS A 207 -19.40 -12.68 -1.99
CA LYS A 207 -20.05 -11.40 -2.32
C LYS A 207 -19.94 -10.40 -1.17
N GLU A 208 -19.94 -10.88 0.06
CA GLU A 208 -19.73 -10.12 1.28
C GLU A 208 -18.36 -9.45 1.29
N PHE A 209 -17.31 -10.15 0.87
CA PHE A 209 -15.96 -9.59 0.79
C PHE A 209 -15.88 -8.54 -0.32
N GLN A 210 -16.47 -8.82 -1.48
CA GLN A 210 -16.57 -7.82 -2.55
C GLN A 210 -17.29 -6.55 -2.09
N ASN A 211 -18.31 -6.67 -1.25
CA ASN A 211 -19.01 -5.52 -0.68
C ASN A 211 -18.13 -4.73 0.29
N ILE A 212 -17.28 -5.40 1.09
CA ILE A 212 -16.28 -4.74 1.95
C ILE A 212 -15.28 -3.97 1.08
N VAL A 213 -14.74 -4.59 0.02
CA VAL A 213 -13.82 -3.92 -0.91
C VAL A 213 -14.48 -2.70 -1.56
N ARG A 214 -15.72 -2.81 -2.03
CA ARG A 214 -16.48 -1.66 -2.57
C ARG A 214 -16.66 -0.56 -1.55
N LYS A 215 -17.00 -0.90 -0.30
CA LYS A 215 -17.14 0.06 0.81
C LYS A 215 -15.84 0.82 1.08
N ILE A 216 -14.69 0.14 1.00
CA ILE A 216 -13.37 0.75 1.18
C ILE A 216 -13.02 1.67 0.02
N CYS A 217 -13.28 1.25 -1.23
CA CYS A 217 -12.99 2.05 -2.43
C CYS A 217 -13.96 3.22 -2.64
N SER A 218 -15.12 3.23 -1.99
CA SER A 218 -16.16 4.24 -2.19
C SER A 218 -16.08 5.36 -1.16
N PHE A 219 -14.87 5.81 -0.77
CA PHE A 219 -14.56 6.76 0.33
C PHE A 219 -15.24 8.14 0.30
N LYS A 220 -16.29 8.32 -0.49
CA LYS A 220 -17.31 9.37 -0.42
C LYS A 220 -18.29 9.16 0.74
#